data_AF-G4ZSK4-F1
#
_entry.id   AF-G4ZSK4-F1
#
_cell.length_a   1.000
_cell.length_b   1.000
_cell.length_c   1.000
_cell.angle_alpha   90.00
_cell.angle_beta   90.00
_cell.angle_gamma   90.00
#
_symmetry.space_group_name_H-M   'P 1'
#
loop_
_entity.id
_entity.type
_entity.pdbx_description
1 polymer ?
#
loop_
_entity_poly.entity_id
_entity_poly.type
_entity_poly.pdbx_seq_one_letter_code
_entity_poly.pdbx_strand_id
1 'polypeptide(L)'
;MRVSSLLVIAAGFLLASSEAFSSESSAKLSIQNAARGTRFLRTAALETTRDDEERGVTMNFAGHFRGNKATKKLLNLWYKTGESEASVAAKLGISSVPQALRSQHENWKALVKYKKLLDDRFARFGKRYYNKKRATDQMARWAVEGKSEAWVAGKLGMSMLSKEQMKVHRNFKAFDLFLQYQKGVASVRVG
;
A
#
# COMPACT_ATOMS: atom_id res chain seq x y z
N MET A 1 -11.01 -6.49 58.51
CA MET A 1 -12.47 -6.27 58.52
C MET A 1 -12.99 -6.55 57.12
N ARG A 2 -14.10 -7.29 57.05
CA ARG A 2 -14.89 -7.66 55.84
C ARG A 2 -15.47 -6.38 55.21
N VAL A 3 -15.81 -6.30 53.92
CA VAL A 3 -16.94 -6.93 53.19
C VAL A 3 -16.66 -6.77 51.68
N SER A 4 -16.69 -7.82 50.84
CA SER A 4 -17.85 -8.40 50.14
C SER A 4 -18.69 -7.41 49.32
N SER A 5 -18.77 -7.62 48.00
CA SER A 5 -19.98 -7.44 47.19
C SER A 5 -19.85 -8.17 45.84
N LEU A 6 -20.56 -9.30 45.73
CA LEU A 6 -20.99 -9.96 44.50
C LEU A 6 -22.23 -9.22 43.97
N LEU A 7 -22.34 -9.04 42.66
CA LEU A 7 -23.66 -8.93 42.03
C LEU A 7 -23.64 -9.51 40.61
N VAL A 8 -24.39 -10.60 40.46
CA VAL A 8 -24.80 -11.22 39.20
C VAL A 8 -26.20 -10.70 38.88
N ILE A 9 -26.46 -10.23 37.67
CA ILE A 9 -27.82 -10.19 37.10
C ILE A 9 -27.75 -10.66 35.64
N ALA A 10 -28.38 -11.81 35.40
CA ALA A 10 -28.77 -12.29 34.10
C ALA A 10 -30.08 -11.62 33.65
N ALA A 11 -30.23 -11.35 32.35
CA ALA A 11 -31.53 -11.18 31.73
C ALA A 11 -31.42 -11.57 30.24
N GLY A 12 -32.05 -12.69 29.89
CA GLY A 12 -32.26 -13.08 28.51
C GLY A 12 -33.43 -12.29 27.90
N PHE A 13 -33.38 -12.12 26.59
CA PHE A 13 -34.55 -11.75 25.79
C PHE A 13 -34.65 -12.70 24.60
N LEU A 14 -35.61 -13.62 24.69
CA LEU A 14 -36.25 -14.25 23.55
C LEU A 14 -37.48 -13.41 23.21
N LEU A 15 -37.58 -12.96 21.96
CA LEU A 15 -38.85 -12.52 21.36
C LEU A 15 -38.99 -13.22 20.02
N ALA A 16 -39.73 -14.33 20.05
CA ALA A 16 -40.45 -14.86 18.91
C ALA A 16 -41.81 -14.15 18.84
N SER A 17 -42.23 -13.74 17.65
CA SER A 17 -43.64 -13.45 17.35
C SER A 17 -43.88 -13.61 15.85
N SER A 18 -45.06 -14.13 15.57
CA SER A 18 -45.46 -14.89 14.40
C SER A 18 -46.06 -14.03 13.28
N GLU A 19 -46.01 -14.60 12.08
CA GLU A 19 -47.02 -14.68 11.01
C GLU A 19 -47.83 -13.46 10.48
N ALA A 20 -48.00 -13.54 9.16
CA ALA A 20 -49.14 -13.11 8.35
C ALA A 20 -49.22 -11.65 7.87
N PHE A 21 -48.87 -11.45 6.60
CA PHE A 21 -49.80 -10.82 5.67
C PHE A 21 -49.52 -11.32 4.24
N SER A 22 -50.44 -12.15 3.73
CA SER A 22 -50.58 -12.45 2.30
C SER A 22 -51.35 -11.31 1.65
N SER A 23 -50.82 -10.78 0.55
CA SER A 23 -51.62 -10.13 -0.49
C SER A 23 -51.02 -10.51 -1.84
N GLU A 24 -51.60 -11.54 -2.44
CA GLU A 24 -51.52 -11.75 -3.88
C GLU A 24 -52.55 -10.85 -4.56
N SER A 25 -52.11 -10.07 -5.53
CA SER A 25 -52.91 -9.71 -6.70
C SER A 25 -52.01 -9.28 -7.85
N SER A 26 -51.76 -10.26 -8.71
CA SER A 26 -51.44 -10.20 -10.15
C SER A 26 -51.26 -8.84 -10.82
N ALA A 27 -50.09 -8.66 -11.46
CA ALA A 27 -50.00 -8.23 -12.86
C ALA A 27 -48.63 -8.53 -13.48
N LYS A 28 -48.60 -9.56 -14.33
CA LYS A 28 -47.91 -9.64 -15.63
C LYS A 28 -47.14 -8.36 -16.06
N LEU A 29 -45.84 -8.47 -16.36
CA LEU A 29 -45.29 -8.58 -17.73
C LEU A 29 -43.74 -8.43 -17.72
N SER A 30 -43.11 -9.29 -18.51
CA SER A 30 -41.74 -9.27 -19.04
C SER A 30 -41.07 -7.88 -19.14
N ILE A 31 -39.98 -7.66 -18.38
CA ILE A 31 -39.06 -6.55 -18.61
C ILE A 31 -38.06 -6.99 -19.69
N GLN A 32 -38.43 -6.75 -20.94
CA GLN A 32 -37.48 -6.66 -22.04
C GLN A 32 -36.83 -5.28 -22.04
N ASN A 33 -35.52 -5.30 -22.20
CA ASN A 33 -34.64 -4.15 -22.35
C ASN A 33 -35.04 -3.21 -23.48
N ALA A 34 -34.62 -1.96 -23.28
CA ALA A 34 -34.14 -1.02 -24.29
C ALA A 34 -35.17 -0.34 -25.19
N ALA A 35 -35.47 0.92 -24.86
CA ALA A 35 -35.45 1.99 -25.86
C ALA A 35 -35.43 3.39 -25.21
N ARG A 36 -34.48 4.20 -25.70
CA ARG A 36 -34.46 5.68 -25.77
C ARG A 36 -33.95 6.45 -24.55
N GLY A 37 -32.65 6.77 -24.62
CA GLY A 37 -32.05 7.91 -23.95
C GLY A 37 -30.73 8.30 -24.61
N THR A 38 -30.80 9.24 -25.54
CA THR A 38 -29.72 10.10 -26.05
C THR A 38 -28.53 9.46 -26.79
N ARG A 39 -28.58 9.64 -28.12
CA ARG A 39 -27.46 9.78 -29.06
C ARG A 39 -26.26 10.49 -28.41
N PHE A 40 -25.13 9.80 -28.35
CA PHE A 40 -23.82 10.41 -28.53
C PHE A 40 -23.15 9.74 -29.72
N LEU A 41 -22.89 10.54 -30.76
CA LEU A 41 -22.03 10.18 -31.87
C LEU A 41 -20.60 10.04 -31.34
N ARG A 42 -19.99 8.85 -31.41
CA ARG A 42 -18.54 8.72 -31.54
C ARG A 42 -18.21 7.77 -32.66
N THR A 43 -17.65 8.40 -33.67
CA THR A 43 -16.92 7.92 -34.83
C THR A 43 -16.03 6.72 -34.53
N ALA A 44 -16.00 5.79 -35.48
CA ALA A 44 -15.02 4.73 -35.55
C ALA A 44 -13.59 5.31 -35.50
N ALA A 45 -12.81 4.85 -34.53
CA ALA A 45 -11.36 4.79 -34.64
C ALA A 45 -10.97 3.34 -34.38
N LEU A 46 -10.63 2.70 -35.49
CA LEU A 46 -9.90 1.46 -35.61
C LEU A 46 -8.54 1.59 -34.89
N GLU A 47 -8.03 0.44 -34.44
CA GLU A 47 -6.62 0.12 -34.18
C GLU A 47 -5.97 0.40 -32.82
N THR A 48 -5.54 -0.73 -32.24
CA THR A 48 -4.29 -0.96 -31.50
C THR A 48 -4.19 -0.37 -30.08
N THR A 49 -4.40 -1.24 -29.09
CA THR A 49 -3.29 -1.94 -28.43
C THR A 49 -3.86 -2.89 -27.39
N ARG A 50 -3.32 -4.12 -27.38
CA ARG A 50 -3.52 -5.11 -26.32
C ARG A 50 -2.91 -4.56 -25.03
N ASP A 51 -3.70 -3.80 -24.26
CA ASP A 51 -3.44 -3.50 -22.85
C ASP A 51 -4.48 -4.23 -21.98
N ASP A 52 -4.81 -5.47 -22.35
CA ASP A 52 -5.68 -6.40 -21.61
C ASP A 52 -5.03 -6.96 -20.32
N GLU A 53 -4.05 -6.26 -19.75
CA GLU A 53 -3.55 -6.53 -18.40
C GLU A 53 -4.32 -5.70 -17.37
N GLU A 54 -5.27 -6.39 -16.75
CA GLU A 54 -5.81 -6.15 -15.41
C GLU A 54 -6.96 -5.15 -15.25
N ARG A 55 -8.05 -5.67 -14.68
CA ARG A 55 -9.16 -4.97 -13.99
C ARG A 55 -8.63 -4.11 -12.82
N GLY A 56 -7.87 -3.07 -13.13
CA GLY A 56 -6.90 -2.44 -12.24
C GLY A 56 -7.47 -1.30 -11.42
N VAL A 57 -7.26 -1.40 -10.10
CA VAL A 57 -7.49 -0.41 -9.02
C VAL A 57 -7.91 0.99 -9.48
N THR A 58 -9.22 1.21 -9.50
CA THR A 58 -9.83 2.54 -9.47
C THR A 58 -9.84 3.03 -8.02
N MET A 59 -9.56 4.31 -7.82
CA MET A 59 -9.58 4.96 -6.51
C MET A 59 -10.42 6.23 -6.63
N ASN A 60 -11.32 6.44 -5.68
CA ASN A 60 -12.03 7.69 -5.55
C ASN A 60 -11.24 8.60 -4.60
N PHE A 61 -10.74 9.72 -5.10
CA PHE A 61 -10.01 10.67 -4.28
C PHE A 61 -10.54 12.07 -4.54
N ALA A 62 -11.02 12.72 -3.48
CA ALA A 62 -11.68 14.02 -3.52
C ALA A 62 -12.88 14.05 -4.49
N GLY A 63 -13.69 12.99 -4.52
CA GLY A 63 -14.87 12.89 -5.38
C GLY A 63 -14.58 12.56 -6.84
N HIS A 64 -13.31 12.33 -7.21
CA HIS A 64 -12.91 11.98 -8.57
C HIS A 64 -12.45 10.53 -8.65
N PHE A 65 -13.11 9.75 -9.51
CA PHE A 65 -12.66 8.42 -9.91
C PHE A 65 -11.38 8.54 -10.75
N ARG A 66 -10.30 7.97 -10.24
CA ARG A 66 -9.00 7.90 -10.93
C ARG A 66 -8.80 6.50 -11.48
N GLY A 67 -8.48 6.42 -12.77
CA GLY A 67 -8.10 5.16 -13.41
C GLY A 67 -6.75 4.64 -12.91
N ASN A 68 -6.46 3.35 -13.17
CA ASN A 68 -5.30 2.61 -12.66
C ASN A 68 -3.95 3.36 -12.78
N LYS A 69 -3.65 3.91 -13.97
CA LYS A 69 -2.41 4.65 -14.23
C LYS A 69 -2.28 5.90 -13.36
N ALA A 70 -3.38 6.63 -13.15
CA ALA A 70 -3.42 7.81 -12.30
C ALA A 70 -3.28 7.44 -10.82
N THR A 71 -3.97 6.39 -10.37
CA THR A 71 -3.85 5.85 -9.02
C THR A 71 -2.42 5.43 -8.73
N LYS A 72 -1.78 4.65 -9.61
CA LYS A 72 -0.39 4.21 -9.46
C LYS A 72 0.59 5.40 -9.39
N LYS A 73 0.41 6.43 -10.22
CA LYS A 73 1.24 7.65 -10.17
C LYS A 73 1.11 8.37 -8.83
N LEU A 74 -0.11 8.51 -8.32
CA LEU A 74 -0.37 9.19 -7.05
C LEU A 74 0.21 8.41 -5.85
N LEU A 75 -0.02 7.09 -5.79
CA LEU A 75 0.58 6.25 -4.74
C LEU A 75 2.11 6.32 -4.75
N ASN A 76 2.73 6.33 -5.94
CA ASN A 76 4.18 6.51 -6.07
C ASN A 76 4.66 7.89 -5.62
N LEU A 77 3.84 8.94 -5.79
CA LEU A 77 4.16 10.28 -5.30
C LEU A 77 4.19 10.30 -3.77
N TRP A 78 3.16 9.75 -3.12
CA TRP A 78 3.10 9.61 -1.66
C TRP A 78 4.26 8.76 -1.12
N TYR A 79 4.59 7.68 -1.82
CA TYR A 79 5.72 6.84 -1.49
C TYR A 79 7.06 7.60 -1.55
N LYS A 80 7.28 8.37 -2.62
CA LYS A 80 8.51 9.17 -2.81
C LYS A 80 8.65 10.31 -1.81
N THR A 81 7.53 10.91 -1.41
CA THR A 81 7.47 11.98 -0.40
C THR A 81 7.61 11.43 1.02
N GLY A 82 7.47 10.11 1.22
CA GLY A 82 7.68 9.45 2.50
C GLY A 82 6.44 9.44 3.39
N GLU A 83 5.25 9.58 2.81
CA GLU A 83 3.97 9.56 3.52
C GLU A 83 3.78 8.26 4.30
N SER A 84 3.26 8.35 5.52
CA SER A 84 2.97 7.17 6.34
C SER A 84 1.73 6.43 5.83
N GLU A 85 1.61 5.15 6.18
CA GLU A 85 0.39 4.38 5.89
C GLU A 85 -0.85 5.07 6.47
N ALA A 86 -0.76 5.55 7.71
CA ALA A 86 -1.85 6.24 8.39
C ALA A 86 -2.25 7.53 7.68
N SER A 87 -1.28 8.34 7.23
CA SER A 87 -1.53 9.57 6.45
C SER A 87 -2.25 9.25 5.15
N VAL A 88 -1.78 8.23 4.42
CA VAL A 88 -2.43 7.80 3.17
C VAL A 88 -3.83 7.23 3.43
N ALA A 89 -4.02 6.41 4.47
CA ALA A 89 -5.33 5.90 4.85
C ALA A 89 -6.32 7.03 5.17
N ALA A 90 -5.86 8.10 5.83
CA ALA A 90 -6.66 9.29 6.10
C ALA A 90 -7.01 10.06 4.81
N LYS A 91 -6.04 10.29 3.92
CA LYS A 91 -6.26 10.91 2.61
C LYS A 91 -7.24 10.10 1.73
N LEU A 92 -7.29 8.79 1.90
CA LEU A 92 -8.19 7.90 1.20
C LEU A 92 -9.58 7.75 1.85
N GLY A 93 -9.83 8.41 3.00
CA GLY A 93 -11.09 8.31 3.74
C GLY A 93 -11.28 6.98 4.50
N ILE A 94 -10.26 6.13 4.58
CA ILE A 94 -10.35 4.80 5.22
C ILE A 94 -10.21 4.91 6.74
N SER A 95 -9.53 5.94 7.25
CA SER A 95 -9.28 6.10 8.69
C SER A 95 -10.55 6.30 9.51
N SER A 96 -11.59 6.91 8.91
CA SER A 96 -12.90 7.15 9.53
C SER A 96 -13.81 5.92 9.54
N VAL A 97 -13.41 4.84 8.85
CA VAL A 97 -14.19 3.60 8.76
C VAL A 97 -13.76 2.62 9.87
N PRO A 98 -14.70 1.95 10.56
CA PRO A 98 -14.39 0.90 11.52
C PRO A 98 -13.49 -0.18 10.90
N GLN A 99 -12.53 -0.70 11.68
CA GLN A 99 -11.52 -1.66 11.19
C GLN A 99 -12.12 -2.85 10.43
N ALA A 100 -13.25 -3.39 10.92
CA ALA A 100 -13.94 -4.53 10.31
C ALA A 100 -14.49 -4.25 8.90
N LEU A 101 -14.78 -2.99 8.57
CA LEU A 101 -15.37 -2.58 7.30
C LEU A 101 -14.35 -1.98 6.31
N ARG A 102 -13.08 -1.83 6.72
CA ARG A 102 -12.04 -1.22 5.87
C ARG A 102 -11.83 -1.98 4.57
N SER A 103 -11.97 -3.31 4.58
CA SER A 103 -11.82 -4.15 3.39
C SER A 103 -12.90 -3.92 2.33
N GLN A 104 -14.07 -3.41 2.75
CA GLN A 104 -15.21 -3.11 1.89
C GLN A 104 -15.14 -1.69 1.30
N HIS A 105 -14.25 -0.84 1.81
CA HIS A 105 -14.11 0.54 1.34
C HIS A 105 -13.60 0.59 -0.12
N GLU A 106 -14.14 1.50 -0.92
CA GLU A 106 -13.78 1.66 -2.34
C GLU A 106 -12.25 1.82 -2.57
N ASN A 107 -11.58 2.54 -1.66
CA ASN A 107 -10.13 2.79 -1.74
C ASN A 107 -9.25 1.73 -1.07
N TRP A 108 -9.83 0.65 -0.51
CA TRP A 108 -9.07 -0.38 0.20
C TRP A 108 -7.95 -0.98 -0.64
N LYS A 109 -8.25 -1.32 -1.90
CA LYS A 109 -7.27 -1.88 -2.84
C LYS A 109 -6.09 -0.92 -3.08
N ALA A 110 -6.34 0.39 -3.12
CA ALA A 110 -5.29 1.40 -3.24
C ALA A 110 -4.39 1.44 -1.99
N LEU A 111 -4.98 1.36 -0.79
CA LEU A 111 -4.22 1.30 0.46
C LEU A 111 -3.38 0.02 0.55
N VAL A 112 -3.93 -1.15 0.24
CA VAL A 112 -3.17 -2.42 0.23
C VAL A 112 -1.98 -2.34 -0.72
N LYS A 113 -2.16 -1.76 -1.92
CA LYS A 113 -1.07 -1.55 -2.88
C LYS A 113 -0.02 -0.57 -2.33
N TYR A 114 -0.46 0.46 -1.62
CA TYR A 114 0.45 1.38 -0.93
C TYR A 114 1.27 0.67 0.15
N LYS A 115 0.67 -0.19 0.97
CA LYS A 115 1.39 -0.99 1.97
C LYS A 115 2.49 -1.84 1.33
N LYS A 116 2.19 -2.53 0.23
CA LYS A 116 3.22 -3.27 -0.54
C LYS A 116 4.39 -2.38 -0.99
N LEU A 117 4.09 -1.16 -1.45
CA LEU A 117 5.15 -0.18 -1.77
C LEU A 117 5.96 0.20 -0.52
N LEU A 118 5.32 0.38 0.63
CA LEU A 118 6.01 0.66 1.89
C LEU A 118 6.90 -0.50 2.34
N ASP A 119 6.48 -1.73 2.11
CA ASP A 119 7.23 -2.96 2.40
C ASP A 119 8.48 -3.08 1.51
N ASP A 120 8.40 -2.56 0.28
CA ASP A 120 9.55 -2.48 -0.64
C ASP A 120 10.63 -1.46 -0.19
N ARG A 121 10.41 -0.69 0.90
CA ARG A 121 11.43 0.22 1.45
C ARG A 121 12.58 -0.57 2.06
N PHE A 122 13.68 -0.63 1.34
CA PHE A 122 14.86 -1.35 1.76
C PHE A 122 15.81 -0.50 2.60
N ALA A 123 16.05 0.74 2.18
CA ALA A 123 16.96 1.66 2.87
C ALA A 123 16.45 3.11 2.78
N ARG A 124 16.88 3.95 3.71
CA ARG A 124 16.60 5.39 3.72
C ARG A 124 17.89 6.15 3.95
N PHE A 125 18.35 6.87 2.94
CA PHE A 125 19.51 7.75 3.08
C PHE A 125 19.30 9.05 2.31
N GLY A 126 19.90 10.14 2.81
CA GLY A 126 19.53 11.49 2.41
C GLY A 126 18.05 11.78 2.69
N LYS A 127 17.34 12.34 1.71
CA LYS A 127 15.94 12.75 1.85
C LYS A 127 14.92 11.73 1.32
N ARG A 128 15.35 10.53 0.89
CA ARG A 128 14.48 9.59 0.15
C ARG A 128 14.60 8.15 0.64
N TYR A 129 13.55 7.39 0.38
CA TYR A 129 13.56 5.93 0.49
C TYR A 129 14.03 5.30 -0.82
N TYR A 130 14.75 4.19 -0.68
CA TYR A 130 15.26 3.38 -1.77
C TYR A 130 14.65 1.98 -1.64
N ASN A 131 14.18 1.46 -2.78
CA ASN A 131 13.79 0.06 -2.88
C ASN A 131 15.04 -0.82 -2.98
N LYS A 132 14.87 -2.15 -2.83
CA LYS A 132 15.98 -3.11 -2.83
C LYS A 132 16.88 -2.94 -4.05
N LYS A 133 16.31 -2.97 -5.27
CA LYS A 133 17.08 -2.82 -6.52
C LYS A 133 17.94 -1.56 -6.53
N ARG A 134 17.35 -0.38 -6.28
CA ARG A 134 18.10 0.88 -6.33
C ARG A 134 19.14 1.00 -5.22
N ALA A 135 18.85 0.47 -4.04
CA ALA A 135 19.83 0.42 -2.96
C ALA A 135 21.01 -0.49 -3.34
N THR A 136 20.73 -1.69 -3.85
CA THR A 136 21.74 -2.64 -4.35
C THR A 136 22.60 -2.03 -5.45
N ASP A 137 21.99 -1.44 -6.48
CA ASP A 137 22.70 -0.76 -7.58
C ASP A 137 23.63 0.34 -7.04
N GLN A 138 23.17 1.10 -6.03
CA GLN A 138 23.96 2.16 -5.41
C GLN A 138 25.13 1.62 -4.57
N MET A 139 24.92 0.54 -3.80
CA MET A 139 25.97 -0.08 -2.99
C MET A 139 27.07 -0.68 -3.88
N ALA A 140 26.67 -1.41 -4.93
CA ALA A 140 27.60 -1.96 -5.91
C ALA A 140 28.45 -0.85 -6.56
N ARG A 141 27.80 0.25 -6.97
CA ARG A 141 28.49 1.41 -7.51
C ARG A 141 29.52 2.00 -6.53
N TRP A 142 29.17 2.20 -5.26
CA TRP A 142 30.11 2.72 -4.27
C TRP A 142 31.30 1.79 -4.03
N ALA A 143 31.08 0.46 -4.07
CA ALA A 143 32.16 -0.52 -3.95
C ALA A 143 33.13 -0.44 -5.15
N VAL A 144 32.61 -0.37 -6.38
CA VAL A 144 33.43 -0.22 -7.60
C VAL A 144 34.22 1.09 -7.58
N GLU A 145 33.59 2.18 -7.14
CA GLU A 145 34.23 3.49 -6.96
C GLU A 145 35.27 3.52 -5.83
N GLY A 146 35.44 2.44 -5.05
CA GLY A 146 36.41 2.35 -3.96
C GLY A 146 36.09 3.27 -2.78
N LYS A 147 34.80 3.57 -2.53
CA LYS A 147 34.41 4.34 -1.34
C LYS A 147 34.79 3.58 -0.07
N SER A 148 35.19 4.31 0.97
CA SER A 148 35.53 3.70 2.25
C SER A 148 34.27 3.33 3.04
N GLU A 149 34.40 2.34 3.94
CA GLU A 149 33.33 1.94 4.85
C GLU A 149 32.80 3.11 5.66
N ALA A 150 33.69 3.95 6.20
CA ALA A 150 33.33 5.14 6.97
C ALA A 150 32.51 6.15 6.14
N TRP A 151 32.89 6.35 4.86
CA TRP A 151 32.14 7.25 3.98
C TRP A 151 30.73 6.74 3.70
N VAL A 152 30.60 5.44 3.42
CA VAL A 152 29.29 4.81 3.16
C VAL A 152 28.43 4.80 4.42
N ALA A 153 29.01 4.48 5.58
CA ALA A 153 28.31 4.57 6.86
C ALA A 153 27.80 6.01 7.11
N GLY A 154 28.61 7.03 6.80
CA GLY A 154 28.20 8.43 6.84
C GLY A 154 27.02 8.73 5.90
N LYS A 155 27.05 8.26 4.65
CA LYS A 155 25.92 8.43 3.71
C LYS A 155 24.65 7.73 4.18
N LEU A 156 24.78 6.59 4.83
CA LEU A 156 23.68 5.83 5.40
C LEU A 156 23.23 6.37 6.77
N GLY A 157 23.83 7.45 7.28
CA GLY A 157 23.47 8.06 8.57
C GLY A 157 23.83 7.20 9.78
N MET A 158 24.87 6.37 9.66
CA MET A 158 25.31 5.42 10.69
C MET A 158 26.71 5.73 11.24
N SER A 159 27.31 6.87 10.87
CA SER A 159 28.70 7.20 11.23
C SER A 159 28.96 7.35 12.73
N MET A 160 27.92 7.65 13.52
CA MET A 160 28.04 7.82 14.98
C MET A 160 27.55 6.61 15.77
N LEU A 161 27.24 5.50 15.10
CA LEU A 161 26.71 4.29 15.73
C LEU A 161 27.84 3.31 16.04
N SER A 162 27.77 2.63 17.19
CA SER A 162 28.61 1.47 17.48
C SER A 162 28.32 0.33 16.50
N LYS A 163 29.21 -0.67 16.40
CA LYS A 163 29.00 -1.83 15.51
C LYS A 163 27.70 -2.58 15.85
N GLU A 164 27.35 -2.67 17.12
CA GLU A 164 26.13 -3.31 17.61
C GLU A 164 24.91 -2.48 17.24
N GLN A 165 24.97 -1.16 17.41
CA GLN A 165 23.90 -0.23 17.02
C GLN A 165 23.70 -0.21 15.50
N MET A 166 24.77 -0.34 14.71
CA MET A 166 24.69 -0.46 13.27
C MET A 166 23.89 -1.70 12.87
N LYS A 167 24.11 -2.86 13.49
CA LYS A 167 23.42 -4.12 13.14
C LYS A 167 21.90 -4.05 13.27
N VAL A 168 21.38 -3.25 14.20
CA VAL A 168 19.94 -3.05 14.40
C VAL A 168 19.39 -1.84 13.62
N HIS A 169 20.26 -1.03 13.02
CA HIS A 169 19.85 0.15 12.26
C HIS A 169 19.15 -0.24 10.95
N ARG A 170 18.14 0.54 10.55
CA ARG A 170 17.35 0.29 9.32
C ARG A 170 18.21 0.11 8.07
N ASN A 171 19.30 0.86 7.96
CA ASN A 171 20.17 0.85 6.80
C ASN A 171 21.27 -0.22 6.85
N PHE A 172 21.31 -1.04 7.90
CA PHE A 172 22.34 -2.06 8.05
C PHE A 172 22.39 -3.01 6.86
N LYS A 173 21.23 -3.49 6.39
CA LYS A 173 21.15 -4.40 5.24
C LYS A 173 21.76 -3.79 3.97
N ALA A 174 21.67 -2.47 3.78
CA ALA A 174 22.33 -1.80 2.67
C ALA A 174 23.84 -1.70 2.88
N PHE A 175 24.28 -1.39 4.10
CA PHE A 175 25.70 -1.36 4.43
C PHE A 175 26.37 -2.73 4.27
N ASP A 176 25.71 -3.79 4.74
CA ASP A 176 26.21 -5.15 4.60
C ASP A 176 26.34 -5.56 3.12
N LEU A 177 25.37 -5.20 2.27
CA LEU A 177 25.49 -5.37 0.82
C LEU A 177 26.72 -4.66 0.24
N PHE A 178 26.99 -3.43 0.69
CA PHE A 178 28.18 -2.69 0.27
C PHE A 178 29.47 -3.44 0.66
N LEU A 179 29.58 -3.95 1.88
CA LEU A 179 30.73 -4.73 2.33
C LEU A 179 30.93 -6.01 1.49
N GLN A 180 29.84 -6.69 1.14
CA GLN A 180 29.90 -7.87 0.26
C GLN A 180 30.43 -7.51 -1.13
N TYR A 181 29.95 -6.42 -1.74
CA TYR A 181 30.48 -5.95 -3.02
C TYR A 181 31.94 -5.52 -2.95
N GLN A 182 32.34 -4.84 -1.88
CA GLN A 182 33.72 -4.39 -1.71
C GLN A 182 34.69 -5.58 -1.64
N LYS A 183 34.31 -6.66 -0.95
CA LYS A 183 35.07 -7.93 -0.93
C LYS A 183 35.21 -8.53 -2.33
N GLY A 184 34.11 -8.58 -3.09
CA GLY A 184 34.12 -9.11 -4.47
C GLY A 184 34.97 -8.26 -5.44
N VAL A 185 34.96 -6.94 -5.30
CA VAL A 185 35.81 -6.04 -6.10
C VAL A 185 37.28 -6.22 -5.72
N ALA A 186 37.60 -6.37 -4.43
CA ALA A 186 38.96 -6.59 -3.97
C ALA A 186 39.55 -7.91 -4.51
N SER A 187 38.77 -9.00 -4.52
CA SER A 187 39.23 -10.28 -5.07
C SER A 187 39.56 -10.23 -6.57
N VAL A 188 38.84 -9.41 -7.34
CA VAL A 188 39.08 -9.26 -8.79
C VAL A 188 40.32 -8.39 -9.09
N ARG A 189 40.71 -7.49 -8.18
CA ARG A 189 41.87 -6.60 -8.40
C ARG A 189 43.21 -7.23 -8.07
N VAL A 190 43.21 -8.30 -7.28
CA VAL A 190 44.42 -8.95 -6.75
C VAL A 190 44.72 -10.29 -7.44
N GLY A 191 43.74 -10.84 -8.17
CA GLY A 191 43.92 -12.03 -9.01
C GLY A 191 44.22 -11.64 -10.45
#